data_AF-A0A2L0I0I3-F1
#
_entry.id   AF-A0A2L0I0I3-F1
#
_cell.length_a   1.000
_cell.length_b   1.000
_cell.length_c   1.000
_cell.angle_alpha   90.00
_cell.angle_beta   90.00
_cell.angle_gamma   90.00
#
_symmetry.space_group_name_H-M   'P 1'
#
loop_
_entity.id
_entity.type
_entity.pdbx_description
1 polymer ?
#
loop_
_entity_poly.entity_id
_entity_poly.type
_entity_poly.pdbx_seq_one_letter_code
_entity_poly.pdbx_strand_id
1 'polypeptide(L)'
;MSLLTIVEASKQFKVGRTTIYKAIKRGDLTPQKNHDGVQVIDAQDMIRVFGSSKKSVSHPVSENSTQPVSGNSGNNEDLLRELREQVKELKQDKEFLKQEISSVRKDFDDYKLMITYKGNLSSVETVETVPETGGNSFDEQEKQPKEQVETPQNEPQIEEKKGFFKRLFGG
;
A
#
# COMPACT_ATOMS: atom_id res chain seq x y z
N MET A 1 18.30 18.71 22.10
CA MET A 1 17.86 18.21 20.79
C MET A 1 17.15 16.88 20.99
N SER A 2 16.23 16.48 20.10
CA SER A 2 15.47 15.24 20.28
C SER A 2 16.31 14.05 19.83
N LEU A 3 16.54 13.09 20.72
CA LEU A 3 17.28 11.86 20.44
C LEU A 3 16.31 10.74 20.08
N LEU A 4 16.59 10.05 18.99
CA LEU A 4 15.77 8.96 18.46
C LEU A 4 16.58 7.68 18.41
N THR A 5 16.01 6.57 18.86
CA THR A 5 16.59 5.26 18.55
C THR A 5 16.55 5.00 17.04
N ILE A 6 17.40 4.10 16.56
CA ILE A 6 17.44 3.75 15.13
C ILE A 6 16.08 3.24 14.62
N VAL A 7 15.33 2.56 15.47
CA VAL A 7 13.99 2.06 15.14
C VAL A 7 12.98 3.20 15.01
N GLU A 8 13.00 4.17 15.92
CA GLU A 8 12.14 5.35 15.86
C GLU A 8 12.48 6.24 14.67
N ALA A 9 13.77 6.50 14.46
CA ALA A 9 14.26 7.26 13.31
C ALA A 9 13.83 6.62 11.98
N SER A 10 13.92 5.29 11.87
CA SER A 10 13.46 4.56 10.69
C SER A 10 11.96 4.76 10.42
N LYS A 11 11.13 4.72 11.47
CA LYS A 11 9.68 4.93 11.36
C LYS A 11 9.32 6.37 11.02
N GLN A 12 9.92 7.34 11.71
CA GLN A 12 9.59 8.76 11.53
C GLN A 12 10.02 9.29 10.17
N PHE A 13 11.24 8.93 9.72
CA PHE A 13 11.81 9.45 8.47
C PHE A 13 11.52 8.54 7.27
N LYS A 14 10.83 7.41 7.47
CA LYS A 14 10.57 6.40 6.42
C LYS A 14 11.84 5.93 5.71
N VAL A 15 12.95 5.85 6.45
CA VAL A 15 14.25 5.37 5.96
C VAL A 15 14.51 3.98 6.52
N GLY A 16 14.98 3.05 5.68
CA GLY A 16 15.33 1.70 6.14
C GLY A 16 16.46 1.73 7.17
N ARG A 17 16.36 0.92 8.25
CA ARG A 17 17.38 0.80 9.30
C ARG A 17 18.79 0.55 8.74
N THR A 18 18.90 -0.28 7.70
CA THR A 18 20.16 -0.58 7.01
C THR A 18 20.78 0.66 6.36
N THR A 19 19.97 1.56 5.82
CA THR A 19 20.42 2.85 5.25
C THR A 19 20.94 3.78 6.35
N ILE A 20 20.29 3.81 7.50
CA ILE A 20 20.74 4.57 8.67
C ILE A 20 22.10 4.03 9.15
N TYR A 21 22.26 2.71 9.28
CA TYR A 21 23.56 2.11 9.61
C TYR A 21 24.65 2.40 8.58
N LYS A 22 24.31 2.43 7.28
CA LYS A 22 25.26 2.82 6.22
C LYS A 22 25.70 4.27 6.37
N ALA A 23 24.77 5.19 6.64
CA ALA A 23 25.08 6.61 6.86
C ALA A 23 25.95 6.82 8.11
N ILE A 24 25.69 6.07 9.19
CA ILE A 24 26.59 6.04 10.36
C ILE A 24 28.00 5.57 9.96
N LYS A 25 28.12 4.45 9.23
CA LYS A 25 29.42 3.92 8.79
C LYS A 25 30.20 4.87 7.89
N ARG A 26 29.50 5.70 7.11
CA ARG A 26 30.11 6.74 6.26
C ARG A 26 30.52 8.00 7.04
N GLY A 27 30.02 8.17 8.27
CA GLY A 27 30.24 9.37 9.07
C GLY A 27 29.23 10.50 8.82
N ASP A 28 28.17 10.25 8.05
CA ASP A 28 27.13 11.26 7.75
C ASP A 28 26.24 11.54 8.97
N LEU A 29 26.11 10.55 9.87
CA LEU A 29 25.33 10.61 11.10
C LEU A 29 26.23 10.36 12.30
N THR A 30 26.02 11.11 13.38
CA THR A 30 26.77 10.93 14.63
C THR A 30 25.93 10.15 15.63
N PRO A 31 26.16 8.84 15.82
CA PRO A 31 25.45 8.09 16.83
C PRO A 31 25.97 8.39 18.24
N GLN A 32 25.06 8.42 19.19
CA GLN A 32 25.35 8.47 20.62
C GLN A 32 24.80 7.22 21.30
N LYS A 33 25.30 6.90 22.50
CA LYS A 33 24.69 5.89 23.36
C LYS A 33 23.91 6.59 24.45
N ASN A 34 22.66 6.18 24.67
CA ASN A 34 21.89 6.65 25.81
C ASN A 34 22.38 5.98 27.12
N HIS A 35 21.75 6.32 28.24
CA HIS A 35 22.08 5.75 29.55
C HIS A 35 21.90 4.21 29.61
N ASP A 36 21.03 3.65 28.76
CA ASP A 36 20.78 2.22 28.63
C ASP A 36 21.75 1.51 27.66
N GLY A 37 22.72 2.23 27.09
CA GLY A 37 23.67 1.72 26.11
C GLY A 37 23.10 1.53 24.69
N VAL A 38 21.86 1.95 24.45
CA VAL A 38 21.18 1.90 23.15
C VAL A 38 21.67 3.03 22.25
N GLN A 39 21.91 2.69 20.98
CA GLN A 39 22.33 3.66 19.97
C GLN A 39 21.17 4.58 19.58
N VAL A 40 21.39 5.87 19.80
CA VAL A 40 20.46 6.96 19.47
C VAL A 40 21.13 7.95 18.53
N ILE A 41 20.32 8.66 17.74
CA ILE A 41 20.74 9.63 16.73
C ILE A 41 19.93 10.90 16.96
N ASP A 42 20.53 12.06 16.72
CA ASP A 42 19.81 13.32 16.75
C ASP A 42 18.82 13.42 15.58
N ALA A 43 17.61 13.92 15.87
CA ALA A 43 16.63 14.22 14.83
C ALA A 43 17.15 15.26 13.81
N GLN A 44 18.00 16.19 14.22
CA GLN A 44 18.63 17.17 13.31
C GLN A 44 19.58 16.51 12.32
N ASP A 45 20.39 15.55 12.78
CA ASP A 45 21.27 14.75 11.91
C ASP A 45 20.43 13.97 10.88
N MET A 46 19.29 13.42 11.30
CA MET A 46 18.35 12.74 10.40
C MET A 46 17.74 13.69 9.35
N ILE A 47 17.35 14.90 9.75
CA ILE A 47 16.83 15.94 8.82
C ILE A 47 17.92 16.37 7.85
N ARG A 48 19.15 16.59 8.32
CA ARG A 48 20.28 16.98 7.48
C ARG A 48 20.59 15.94 6.40
N VAL A 49 20.62 14.65 6.78
CA VAL A 49 21.04 13.57 5.88
C VAL A 49 19.89 13.07 5.00
N PHE A 50 18.65 13.04 5.51
CA PHE A 50 17.51 12.42 4.83
C PHE A 50 16.30 13.34 4.63
N GLY A 51 16.32 14.58 5.12
CA GLY A 51 15.20 15.52 5.02
C GLY A 51 14.92 16.02 3.60
N SER A 52 15.88 15.90 2.68
CA SER A 52 15.75 16.39 1.30
C SER A 52 15.09 15.40 0.33
N SER A 53 14.11 14.61 0.78
CA SER A 53 13.41 13.63 -0.08
C SER A 53 12.51 14.24 -1.17
N LYS A 54 12.64 15.55 -1.43
CA LYS A 54 12.12 16.22 -2.62
C LYS A 54 13.30 16.81 -3.39
N LYS A 55 13.84 16.03 -4.34
CA LYS A 55 14.73 16.44 -5.44
C LYS A 55 15.66 17.63 -5.11
N SER A 56 16.66 17.45 -4.27
CA SER A 56 17.77 18.42 -4.20
C SER A 56 18.98 17.88 -4.94
N VAL A 57 19.32 18.56 -6.03
CA VAL A 57 20.59 18.44 -6.75
C VAL A 57 21.74 18.49 -5.74
N SER A 58 22.59 17.48 -5.77
CA SER A 58 23.81 17.41 -4.96
C SER A 58 24.76 18.53 -5.39
N HIS A 59 24.82 19.63 -4.63
CA HIS A 59 25.98 20.50 -4.62
C HIS A 59 26.88 20.08 -3.45
N PRO A 60 28.16 19.74 -3.70
CA PRO A 60 29.09 19.48 -2.61
C PRO A 60 29.29 20.75 -1.79
N VAL A 61 29.20 20.59 -0.47
CA VAL A 61 29.41 21.64 0.53
C VAL A 61 30.81 22.23 0.34
N SER A 62 30.87 23.46 -0.16
CA SER A 62 32.07 24.30 -0.09
C SER A 62 31.96 25.14 1.17
N GLU A 63 32.82 24.84 2.14
CA GLU A 63 32.97 25.58 3.39
C GLU A 63 33.62 26.95 3.13
N ASN A 64 32.88 27.90 2.56
CA ASN A 64 33.08 29.35 2.75
C ASN A 64 32.06 30.16 1.94
N SER A 65 31.02 30.66 2.59
CA SER A 65 30.37 31.90 2.13
C SER A 65 29.43 32.45 3.18
N THR A 66 29.95 33.38 3.97
CA THR A 66 29.15 34.47 4.49
C THR A 66 28.74 35.33 3.29
N GLN A 67 27.56 35.08 2.73
CA GLN A 67 26.93 35.94 1.72
C GLN A 67 25.53 36.32 2.21
N PRO A 68 25.16 37.61 2.21
CA PRO A 68 23.89 38.06 2.75
C PRO A 68 22.74 37.64 1.83
N VAL A 69 21.68 37.11 2.45
CA VAL A 69 20.40 36.77 1.81
C VAL A 69 19.76 38.04 1.26
N SER A 70 19.97 38.31 -0.03
CA SER A 70 19.17 39.27 -0.79
C SER A 70 18.99 38.69 -2.20
N GLY A 71 17.89 37.96 -2.41
CA GLY A 71 17.62 37.29 -3.69
C GLY A 71 16.49 36.26 -3.72
N ASN A 72 15.86 35.91 -2.59
CA ASN A 72 14.83 34.85 -2.56
C ASN A 72 13.43 35.28 -3.01
N SER A 73 13.19 36.56 -3.35
CA SER A 73 11.82 37.03 -3.65
C SER A 73 11.23 36.42 -4.93
N GLY A 74 12.03 36.26 -5.99
CA GLY A 74 11.54 35.71 -7.26
C GLY A 74 11.16 34.22 -7.18
N ASN A 75 11.97 33.43 -6.46
CA ASN A 75 11.75 31.99 -6.30
C ASN A 75 10.46 31.68 -5.52
N ASN A 76 10.06 32.56 -4.59
CA ASN A 76 8.85 32.38 -3.80
C ASN A 76 7.57 32.61 -4.63
N GLU A 77 7.57 33.58 -5.53
CA GLU A 77 6.41 33.84 -6.40
C GLU A 77 6.22 32.73 -7.44
N ASP A 78 7.31 32.22 -8.02
CA ASP A 78 7.24 31.08 -8.94
C ASP A 78 6.79 29.80 -8.23
N LEU A 79 7.26 29.54 -7.01
CA LEU A 79 6.77 28.44 -6.17
C LEU A 79 5.29 28.59 -5.82
N LEU A 80 4.85 29.81 -5.50
CA LEU A 80 3.46 30.09 -5.19
C LEU A 80 2.55 29.89 -6.40
N ARG A 81 3.02 30.27 -7.60
CA ARG A 81 2.31 30.03 -8.87
C ARG A 81 2.14 28.53 -9.14
N GLU A 82 3.23 27.78 -9.07
CA GLU A 82 3.22 26.31 -9.24
C GLU A 82 2.26 25.64 -8.24
N LEU A 83 2.33 26.04 -6.96
CA LEU A 83 1.46 25.47 -5.94
C LEU A 83 -0.02 25.78 -6.20
N ARG A 84 -0.34 26.99 -6.69
CA ARG A 84 -1.72 27.35 -7.08
C ARG A 84 -2.20 26.52 -8.27
N GLU A 85 -1.33 26.25 -9.23
CA GLU A 85 -1.65 25.42 -10.40
C GLU A 85 -1.94 23.98 -10.00
N GLN A 86 -1.08 23.38 -9.17
CA GLN A 86 -1.30 22.04 -8.61
C GLN A 86 -2.60 21.95 -7.81
N VAL A 87 -2.92 22.97 -7.00
CA VAL A 87 -4.18 23.02 -6.26
C VAL A 87 -5.39 23.10 -7.20
N LYS A 88 -5.27 23.80 -8.32
CA LYS A 88 -6.33 23.90 -9.32
C LYS A 88 -6.55 22.55 -10.00
N GLU A 89 -5.49 21.90 -10.46
CA GLU A 89 -5.54 20.57 -11.09
C GLU A 89 -6.17 19.54 -10.14
N LEU A 90 -5.69 19.46 -8.89
CA LEU A 90 -6.24 18.55 -7.88
C LEU A 90 -7.73 18.79 -7.59
N LYS A 91 -8.20 20.05 -7.67
CA LYS A 91 -9.63 20.36 -7.53
C LYS A 91 -10.43 19.86 -8.72
N GLN A 92 -9.92 20.04 -9.94
CA GLN A 92 -10.57 19.56 -11.16
C GLN A 92 -10.67 18.03 -11.17
N ASP A 93 -9.59 17.33 -10.82
CA ASP A 93 -9.59 15.86 -10.72
C ASP A 93 -10.59 15.37 -9.67
N LYS A 94 -10.64 16.03 -8.51
CA LYS A 94 -11.61 15.71 -7.47
C LYS A 94 -13.05 15.90 -7.96
N GLU A 95 -13.32 16.95 -8.72
CA GLU A 95 -14.65 17.19 -9.28
C GLU A 95 -15.01 16.14 -10.34
N PHE A 96 -14.07 15.81 -11.22
CA PHE A 96 -14.23 14.74 -12.21
C PHE A 96 -14.54 13.40 -11.55
N LEU A 97 -13.75 12.97 -10.57
CA LEU A 97 -13.95 11.71 -9.85
C LEU A 97 -15.30 11.68 -9.11
N LYS A 98 -15.74 12.82 -8.55
CA LYS A 98 -17.07 12.90 -7.93
C LYS A 98 -18.18 12.70 -8.95
N GLN A 99 -18.05 13.28 -10.14
CA GLN A 99 -19.01 13.10 -11.22
C GLN A 99 -19.06 11.64 -11.69
N GLU A 100 -17.88 11.01 -11.85
CA GLU A 100 -17.78 9.60 -12.23
C GLU A 100 -18.44 8.69 -11.18
N ILE A 101 -18.16 8.90 -9.89
CA ILE A 101 -18.82 8.17 -8.80
C ILE A 101 -20.34 8.36 -8.84
N SER A 102 -20.82 9.58 -9.14
CA SER A 102 -22.25 9.84 -9.24
C SER A 102 -22.88 9.09 -10.42
N SER A 103 -22.20 9.01 -11.56
CA SER A 103 -22.65 8.24 -12.72
C SER A 103 -22.74 6.76 -12.39
N VAL A 104 -21.68 6.19 -11.80
CA VAL A 104 -21.66 4.77 -11.42
C VAL A 104 -22.74 4.43 -10.41
N ARG A 105 -23.02 5.32 -9.45
CA ARG A 105 -24.14 5.13 -8.50
C ARG A 105 -25.49 5.11 -9.20
N LYS A 106 -25.71 5.98 -10.18
CA LYS A 106 -26.93 5.98 -10.97
C LYS A 106 -27.09 4.69 -11.76
N ASP A 107 -26.04 4.24 -12.45
CA ASP A 107 -26.06 2.99 -13.20
C ASP A 107 -26.36 1.80 -12.27
N PHE A 108 -25.78 1.79 -11.07
CA PHE A 108 -26.06 0.79 -10.05
C PHE A 108 -27.54 0.78 -9.61
N ASP A 109 -28.12 1.95 -9.36
CA ASP A 109 -29.54 2.08 -9.00
C ASP A 109 -30.46 1.62 -10.14
N ASP A 110 -30.13 1.96 -11.39
CA ASP A 110 -30.85 1.54 -12.60
C ASP A 110 -30.80 0.00 -12.76
N TYR A 111 -29.63 -0.61 -12.59
CA TYR A 111 -29.49 -2.07 -12.62
C TYR A 111 -30.26 -2.75 -11.50
N LYS A 112 -30.24 -2.19 -10.29
CA LYS A 112 -31.02 -2.70 -9.16
C LYS A 112 -32.52 -2.68 -9.48
N LEU A 113 -33.02 -1.59 -10.06
CA LEU A 113 -34.42 -1.49 -10.47
C LEU A 113 -34.77 -2.57 -11.52
N MET A 114 -33.93 -2.75 -12.54
CA MET A 114 -34.15 -3.76 -13.58
C MET A 114 -34.20 -5.19 -13.00
N ILE A 115 -33.32 -5.51 -12.04
CA ILE A 115 -33.32 -6.82 -11.37
C ILE A 115 -34.60 -7.02 -10.57
N THR A 116 -35.00 -6.01 -9.77
CA THR A 116 -36.25 -6.10 -8.99
C THR A 116 -37.48 -6.23 -9.88
N TYR A 117 -37.52 -5.51 -11.00
CA TYR A 117 -38.62 -5.60 -11.96
C TYR A 117 -38.72 -6.98 -12.60
N LYS A 118 -37.58 -7.58 -13.02
CA LYS A 118 -37.55 -8.96 -13.55
C LYS A 118 -37.93 -10.01 -12.50
N GLY A 119 -37.52 -9.82 -11.24
CA GLY A 119 -37.92 -10.70 -10.13
C GLY A 119 -39.40 -10.60 -9.77
N ASN A 120 -40.01 -9.43 -9.98
CA ASN A 120 -41.44 -9.23 -9.73
C ASN A 120 -42.30 -9.72 -10.92
N LEU A 121 -41.80 -9.65 -12.16
CA LEU A 121 -42.47 -10.21 -13.34
C LEU A 121 -42.54 -11.73 -13.34
N SER A 122 -41.68 -12.45 -12.61
CA SER A 122 -41.82 -13.91 -12.45
C SER A 122 -42.91 -14.30 -11.44
N SER A 123 -43.64 -13.34 -10.86
CA SER A 123 -44.65 -13.60 -9.81
C SER A 123 -46.09 -13.30 -10.20
N VAL A 124 -46.38 -12.89 -11.44
CA VAL A 124 -47.75 -12.54 -11.87
C VAL A 124 -48.11 -13.23 -13.20
N GLU A 125 -49.25 -13.96 -13.14
CA GLU A 125 -49.97 -14.75 -14.17
C GLU A 125 -49.39 -16.15 -14.48
N THR A 126 -50.10 -17.28 -14.41
CA THR A 126 -51.56 -17.53 -14.52
C THR A 126 -51.91 -18.87 -13.86
N VAL A 127 -53.09 -18.93 -13.23
CA VAL A 127 -53.73 -20.17 -12.79
C VAL A 127 -54.15 -20.97 -14.04
N GLU A 128 -53.50 -22.10 -14.33
CA GLU A 128 -54.15 -23.36 -14.74
C GLU A 128 -53.13 -24.51 -14.90
N THR A 129 -53.43 -25.59 -14.16
CA THR A 129 -53.00 -27.00 -14.27
C THR A 129 -51.51 -27.39 -14.26
N VAL A 130 -51.05 -27.73 -13.04
CA VAL A 130 -49.94 -28.63 -12.70
C VAL A 130 -50.28 -30.08 -13.08
N PRO A 131 -49.29 -30.91 -13.49
CA PRO A 131 -49.05 -32.11 -12.71
C PRO A 131 -47.64 -32.09 -12.09
N GLU A 132 -47.62 -32.57 -10.85
CA GLU A 132 -46.58 -32.43 -9.86
C GLU A 132 -45.30 -33.20 -10.19
N THR A 133 -44.17 -32.65 -9.76
CA THR A 133 -43.01 -33.37 -9.16
C THR A 133 -42.05 -32.28 -8.66
N GLY A 134 -42.19 -31.74 -7.44
CA GLY A 134 -41.81 -32.36 -6.16
C GLY A 134 -40.29 -32.53 -6.11
N GLY A 135 -39.47 -31.82 -5.33
CA GLY A 135 -39.60 -30.77 -4.32
C GLY A 135 -38.16 -30.40 -3.90
N ASN A 136 -37.95 -29.17 -3.42
CA ASN A 136 -36.66 -28.71 -2.88
C ASN A 136 -36.29 -29.51 -1.63
N SER A 137 -35.02 -29.86 -1.44
CA SER A 137 -34.46 -29.98 -0.08
C SER A 137 -32.95 -29.85 -0.12
N PHE A 138 -32.45 -28.75 0.43
CA PHE A 138 -31.12 -28.66 1.01
C PHE A 138 -31.13 -29.33 2.39
N ASP A 139 -29.94 -29.83 2.75
CA ASP A 139 -29.40 -30.13 4.08
C ASP A 139 -29.63 -31.50 4.76
N GLU A 140 -28.45 -32.14 4.95
CA GLU A 140 -27.94 -32.79 6.16
C GLU A 140 -28.41 -34.22 6.51
N GLN A 141 -27.48 -35.18 6.47
CA GLN A 141 -27.29 -36.15 7.57
C GLN A 141 -25.98 -36.95 7.52
N GLU A 142 -25.37 -37.05 8.72
CA GLU A 142 -24.10 -37.67 9.08
C GLU A 142 -24.09 -39.22 9.11
N LYS A 143 -22.85 -39.74 9.07
CA LYS A 143 -22.26 -40.89 9.82
C LYS A 143 -22.26 -42.33 9.26
N GLN A 144 -21.09 -42.95 9.49
CA GLN A 144 -20.53 -44.21 9.00
C GLN A 144 -21.03 -45.48 9.76
N PRO A 145 -20.63 -46.71 9.37
CA PRO A 145 -19.36 -47.30 9.87
C PRO A 145 -18.57 -48.28 8.94
N LYS A 146 -17.23 -48.27 9.16
CA LYS A 146 -16.15 -49.30 9.11
C LYS A 146 -16.49 -50.73 8.62
N GLU A 147 -15.62 -51.42 7.85
CA GLU A 147 -14.43 -52.14 8.38
C GLU A 147 -13.41 -52.61 7.28
N GLN A 148 -12.15 -52.20 7.46
CA GLN A 148 -10.81 -52.83 7.26
C GLN A 148 -10.55 -53.80 6.07
N VAL A 149 -9.41 -53.75 5.38
CA VAL A 149 -8.18 -54.51 5.74
C VAL A 149 -6.91 -53.93 5.05
N GLU A 150 -5.89 -53.71 5.89
CA GLU A 150 -4.41 -53.80 5.75
C GLU A 150 -3.57 -52.91 4.80
N THR A 151 -2.51 -52.34 5.40
CA THR A 151 -1.32 -51.70 4.80
C THR A 151 -0.24 -52.77 4.55
N PRO A 152 0.67 -52.60 3.56
CA PRO A 152 1.99 -52.09 3.95
C PRO A 152 2.67 -51.14 2.93
N GLN A 153 3.38 -50.16 3.49
CA GLN A 153 4.69 -49.62 3.08
C GLN A 153 5.11 -49.69 1.60
N ASN A 154 5.23 -48.52 0.96
CA ASN A 154 6.45 -48.14 0.24
C ASN A 154 6.47 -46.63 -0.10
N GLU A 155 7.62 -46.02 0.17
CA GLU A 155 8.00 -44.64 -0.13
C GLU A 155 8.01 -44.39 -1.66
N PRO A 156 7.74 -43.15 -2.13
CA PRO A 156 8.64 -42.64 -3.17
C PRO A 156 8.96 -41.15 -3.04
N GLN A 157 10.27 -40.90 -2.94
CA GLN A 157 11.07 -40.08 -3.86
C GLN A 157 10.49 -38.71 -4.27
N ILE A 158 11.17 -37.68 -3.76
CA ILE A 158 11.11 -36.29 -4.18
C ILE A 158 11.68 -36.18 -5.60
N GLU A 159 10.85 -35.82 -6.58
CA GLU A 159 11.34 -35.34 -7.87
C GLU A 159 11.06 -33.84 -8.05
N GLU A 160 12.16 -33.11 -8.17
CA GLU A 160 12.25 -31.68 -8.31
C GLU A 160 11.69 -31.21 -9.66
N LYS A 161 10.60 -30.43 -9.66
CA LYS A 161 10.30 -29.54 -10.79
C LYS A 161 11.18 -28.28 -10.70
N LYS A 162 12.45 -28.47 -11.07
CA LYS A 162 13.36 -27.39 -11.48
C LYS A 162 12.75 -26.65 -12.67
N GLY A 163 12.46 -25.35 -12.52
CA GLY A 163 12.13 -24.56 -13.71
C GLY A 163 11.54 -23.16 -13.57
N PHE A 164 11.15 -22.69 -12.38
CA PHE A 164 10.36 -21.44 -12.31
C PHE A 164 10.91 -20.29 -11.46
N PHE A 165 12.05 -20.44 -10.78
CA PHE A 165 12.58 -19.39 -9.89
C PHE A 165 13.99 -18.88 -10.22
N LYS A 166 14.39 -18.87 -11.50
CA LYS A 166 15.70 -18.31 -11.93
C LYS A 166 15.64 -16.91 -12.53
N ARG A 167 14.62 -16.10 -12.26
CA ARG A 167 14.56 -14.71 -12.77
C ARG A 167 14.24 -13.63 -11.74
N LEU A 168 14.30 -13.93 -10.45
CA LEU A 168 14.10 -12.90 -9.41
C LEU A 168 15.34 -12.57 -8.56
N PHE A 169 16.48 -13.24 -8.75
CA PHE A 169 17.74 -12.85 -8.11
C PHE A 169 18.94 -13.16 -9.02
N GLY A 170 19.62 -12.11 -9.50
CA GLY A 170 21.01 -12.21 -9.97
C GLY A 170 21.26 -11.58 -11.33
N GLY A 171 21.94 -10.43 -11.31
CA GLY A 171 22.49 -9.73 -12.48
C GLY A 171 22.66 -8.26 -12.17
#